data_AF-A0A0D4CKC2-F1
#
_entry.id   AF-A0A0D4CKC2-F1
#
_cell.length_a   1.000
_cell.length_b   1.000
_cell.length_c   1.000
_cell.angle_alpha   90.00
_cell.angle_beta   90.00
_cell.angle_gamma   90.00
#
_symmetry.space_group_name_H-M   'P 1'
#
loop_
_entity.id
_entity.type
_entity.pdbx_description
1 polymer ?
#
loop_
_entity_poly.entity_id
_entity_poly.type
_entity_poly.pdbx_seq_one_letter_code
_entity_poly.pdbx_strand_id
1 'polypeptide(L)'
;MDNLSQFEPLLMGGELPMEMPPTLAKALHSSAKALLLQELQNRLQANRLSKNTKSFRDGRWWASMTLGQWHEQFVWLSERTIQRYFRDLAEQGIVIVGNFNEDSFDQTNWYTLDYQALNQLIQEKG
;
A
#
# COMPACT_ATOMS: atom_id res chain seq x y z
N MET A 1 -20.54 14.04 -36.04
CA MET A 1 -20.96 13.67 -34.66
C MET A 1 -19.83 12.88 -34.04
N ASP A 2 -18.87 13.57 -33.41
CA ASP A 2 -17.87 12.92 -32.56
C ASP A 2 -18.45 12.82 -31.15
N ASN A 3 -18.94 11.64 -30.80
CA ASN A 3 -19.51 11.32 -29.50
C ASN A 3 -18.47 10.71 -28.53
N LEU A 4 -17.18 11.02 -28.74
CA LEU A 4 -16.09 10.52 -27.90
C LEU A 4 -15.55 11.59 -26.92
N SER A 5 -15.79 12.88 -27.17
CA SER A 5 -15.31 13.95 -26.28
C SER A 5 -16.16 14.17 -25.03
N GLN A 6 -17.33 13.54 -24.92
CA GLN A 6 -18.25 13.73 -23.79
C GLN A 6 -17.98 12.79 -22.62
N PHE A 7 -17.17 11.74 -22.80
CA PHE A 7 -16.89 10.72 -21.78
C PHE A 7 -15.54 10.91 -21.05
N GLU A 8 -14.65 11.74 -21.60
CA GLU A 8 -13.29 11.98 -21.08
C GLU A 8 -13.19 12.91 -19.83
N PRO A 9 -14.09 13.87 -19.54
CA PRO A 9 -13.84 14.85 -18.47
C PRO A 9 -14.21 14.38 -17.06
N LEU A 10 -14.95 13.28 -16.90
CA LEU A 10 -15.40 12.78 -15.59
C LEU A 10 -14.41 11.82 -14.91
N LEU A 11 -13.51 11.19 -15.68
CA LEU A 11 -12.60 10.15 -15.18
C LEU A 11 -11.17 10.67 -14.88
N MET A 12 -10.88 11.93 -15.22
CA MET A 12 -9.55 12.54 -15.05
C MET A 12 -9.71 13.88 -14.32
N GLY A 13 -10.09 13.84 -13.04
CA GLY A 13 -10.12 15.01 -12.15
C GLY A 13 -8.75 15.62 -11.85
N GLY A 14 -7.77 15.48 -12.76
CA GLY A 14 -6.37 15.83 -12.58
C GLY A 14 -5.56 14.83 -11.73
N GLU A 15 -6.20 13.78 -11.21
CA GLU A 15 -5.56 12.76 -10.37
C GLU A 15 -4.96 11.64 -11.24
N LEU A 16 -3.74 11.21 -10.90
CA LEU A 16 -3.12 10.05 -11.53
C LEU A 16 -3.89 8.78 -11.12
N PRO A 17 -4.19 7.87 -12.05
CA PRO A 17 -4.91 6.66 -11.73
C PRO A 17 -4.09 5.76 -10.81
N MET A 18 -4.75 5.15 -9.82
CA MET A 18 -4.14 4.11 -9.00
C MET A 18 -4.10 2.79 -9.77
N GLU A 19 -2.90 2.24 -9.92
CA GLU A 19 -2.70 0.93 -10.53
C GLU A 19 -3.10 -0.19 -9.55
N MET A 20 -3.98 -1.08 -10.00
CA MET A 20 -4.42 -2.24 -9.22
C MET A 20 -4.04 -3.51 -9.97
N PRO A 21 -3.08 -4.32 -9.47
CA PRO A 21 -2.72 -5.59 -10.10
C PRO A 21 -3.87 -6.61 -9.93
N PRO A 22 -4.54 -7.06 -11.02
CA PRO A 22 -5.71 -7.95 -10.89
C PRO A 22 -5.39 -9.29 -10.25
N THR A 23 -4.21 -9.84 -10.53
CA THR A 23 -3.69 -11.07 -9.91
C THR A 23 -3.61 -10.94 -8.39
N LEU A 24 -3.18 -9.78 -7.89
CA LEU A 24 -3.07 -9.54 -6.45
C LEU A 24 -4.45 -9.40 -5.80
N ALA A 25 -5.36 -8.66 -6.44
CA ALA A 25 -6.73 -8.53 -5.94
C ALA A 25 -7.49 -9.85 -5.92
N LYS A 26 -7.28 -10.70 -6.94
CA LYS A 26 -7.82 -12.06 -6.98
C LYS A 26 -7.26 -12.92 -5.84
N ALA A 27 -5.93 -12.95 -5.68
CA ALA A 27 -5.27 -13.76 -4.66
C ALA A 27 -5.65 -13.35 -3.22
N LEU A 28 -5.89 -12.05 -2.99
CA LEU A 28 -6.31 -11.50 -1.70
C LEU A 28 -7.82 -11.50 -1.48
N HIS A 29 -8.61 -11.85 -2.51
CA HIS A 29 -10.06 -11.63 -2.56
C HIS A 29 -10.48 -10.21 -2.14
N SER A 30 -9.65 -9.20 -2.48
CA SER A 30 -9.87 -7.81 -2.07
C SER A 30 -9.07 -6.83 -2.93
N SER A 31 -9.77 -6.00 -3.70
CA SER A 31 -9.16 -4.91 -4.48
C SER A 31 -8.52 -3.85 -3.58
N ALA A 32 -9.15 -3.52 -2.45
CA ALA A 32 -8.63 -2.54 -1.50
C ALA A 32 -7.30 -2.99 -0.87
N LYS A 33 -7.17 -4.25 -0.45
CA LYS A 33 -5.90 -4.78 0.07
C LYS A 33 -4.82 -4.80 -1.02
N ALA A 34 -5.17 -5.14 -2.26
CA ALA A 34 -4.23 -5.13 -3.38
C ALA A 34 -3.70 -3.72 -3.68
N LEU A 35 -4.58 -2.71 -3.68
CA LEU A 35 -4.17 -1.32 -3.86
C LEU A 35 -3.27 -0.83 -2.71
N LEU A 36 -3.59 -1.16 -1.45
CA LEU A 36 -2.75 -0.82 -0.30
C LEU A 36 -1.33 -1.43 -0.42
N LEU A 37 -1.23 -2.69 -0.85
CA LEU A 37 0.06 -3.34 -1.08
C LEU A 37 0.84 -2.72 -2.24
N GLN A 38 0.15 -2.37 -3.33
CA GLN A 38 0.78 -1.70 -4.47
C GLN A 38 1.34 -0.33 -4.07
N GLU A 39 0.58 0.44 -3.28
CA GLU A 39 1.04 1.74 -2.82
C GLU A 39 2.17 1.62 -1.78
N LEU A 40 2.13 0.61 -0.91
CA LEU A 40 3.25 0.29 -0.03
C LEU A 40 4.51 -0.06 -0.83
N GLN A 41 4.39 -0.89 -1.87
CA GLN A 41 5.48 -1.24 -2.78
C GLN A 41 6.10 0.01 -3.43
N ASN A 42 5.27 0.93 -3.94
CA ASN A 42 5.72 2.17 -4.54
C ASN A 42 6.56 3.02 -3.56
N ARG A 43 6.13 3.11 -2.30
CA ARG A 43 6.85 3.83 -1.24
C ARG A 43 8.19 3.19 -0.90
N LEU A 44 8.22 1.87 -0.78
CA LEU A 44 9.46 1.12 -0.56
C LEU A 44 10.45 1.34 -1.71
N GLN A 45 9.96 1.31 -2.95
CA GLN A 45 10.75 1.60 -4.14
C GLN A 45 11.28 3.04 -4.14
N ALA A 46 10.44 4.03 -3.82
CA ALA A 46 10.85 5.43 -3.72
C ALA A 46 11.94 5.64 -2.65
N ASN A 47 11.79 5.04 -1.46
CA ASN A 47 12.79 5.10 -0.40
C ASN A 47 14.11 4.45 -0.83
N ARG A 48 14.04 3.31 -1.51
CA ARG A 48 15.22 2.60 -2.05
C ARG A 48 15.93 3.41 -3.13
N LEU A 49 15.20 3.97 -4.09
CA LEU A 49 15.75 4.75 -5.21
C LEU A 49 16.38 6.06 -4.74
N SER A 50 15.75 6.73 -3.77
CA SER A 50 16.28 7.95 -3.15
C SER A 50 17.42 7.69 -2.17
N LYS A 51 17.72 6.41 -1.87
CA LYS A 51 18.70 5.97 -0.86
C LYS A 51 18.45 6.63 0.51
N ASN A 52 17.18 6.75 0.91
CA ASN A 52 16.82 7.34 2.20
C ASN A 52 17.27 6.45 3.36
N THR A 53 18.48 6.69 3.88
CA THR A 53 19.11 5.87 4.92
C THR A 53 18.30 5.79 6.21
N LYS A 54 17.44 6.77 6.51
CA LYS A 54 16.54 6.73 7.66
C LYS A 54 15.49 5.62 7.55
N SER A 55 15.09 5.32 6.31
CA SER A 55 14.11 4.27 5.96
C SER A 55 14.74 2.89 5.81
N PHE A 56 16.06 2.75 5.92
CA PHE A 56 16.74 1.46 5.88
C PHE A 56 17.09 1.01 7.30
N ARG A 57 16.37 0.00 7.81
CA ARG A 57 16.49 -0.52 9.19
C ARG A 57 16.48 -2.04 9.15
N ASP A 58 17.32 -2.67 9.96
CA ASP A 58 17.42 -4.13 10.10
C ASP A 58 17.58 -4.87 8.75
N GLY A 59 18.39 -4.32 7.86
CA GLY A 59 18.66 -4.89 6.54
C GLY A 59 17.50 -4.77 5.53
N ARG A 60 16.46 -4.00 5.85
CA ARG A 60 15.25 -3.84 5.01
C ARG A 60 14.90 -2.37 4.79
N TRP A 61 14.24 -2.11 3.67
CA TRP A 61 13.59 -0.83 3.42
C TRP A 61 12.22 -0.82 4.07
N TRP A 62 11.85 0.31 4.64
CA TRP A 62 10.58 0.52 5.32
C TRP A 62 9.88 1.77 4.80
N ALA A 63 8.55 1.77 4.87
CA ALA A 63 7.72 2.93 4.64
C ALA A 63 7.06 3.33 5.96
N SER A 64 7.39 4.51 6.48
CA SER A 64 6.76 5.09 7.67
C SER A 64 5.50 5.85 7.26
N MET A 65 4.33 5.45 7.76
CA MET A 65 3.08 6.14 7.52
C MET A 65 2.11 6.04 8.69
N THR A 66 1.38 7.13 8.94
CA THR A 66 0.24 7.13 9.86
C THR A 66 -1.02 6.59 9.18
N LEU A 67 -2.02 6.17 9.97
CA LEU A 67 -3.33 5.78 9.43
C LEU A 67 -4.04 6.95 8.72
N GLY A 68 -3.87 8.17 9.22
CA GLY A 68 -4.41 9.38 8.59
C GLY A 68 -3.82 9.61 7.20
N GLN A 69 -2.49 9.47 7.03
CA GLN A 69 -1.85 9.58 5.71
C GLN A 69 -2.32 8.50 4.73
N TRP A 70 -2.56 7.27 5.22
CA TRP A 70 -3.20 6.26 4.38
C TRP A 70 -4.62 6.65 4.01
N HIS A 71 -5.40 7.19 4.95
CA HIS A 71 -6.77 7.63 4.69
C HIS A 71 -6.84 8.78 3.67
N GLU A 72 -5.89 9.73 3.70
CA GLU A 72 -5.79 10.80 2.70
C GLU A 72 -5.64 10.28 1.26
N GLN A 73 -5.07 9.09 1.07
CA GLN A 73 -4.91 8.46 -0.25
C GLN A 73 -6.05 7.50 -0.57
N PHE A 74 -6.62 6.89 0.46
CA PHE A 74 -7.70 5.94 0.38
C PHE A 74 -8.96 6.53 1.02
N VAL A 75 -9.37 7.71 0.56
CA VAL A 75 -10.44 8.53 1.19
C VAL A 75 -11.79 7.81 1.27
N TRP A 76 -12.01 6.81 0.43
CA TRP A 76 -13.20 5.95 0.45
C TRP A 76 -13.15 4.83 1.49
N LEU A 77 -12.02 4.64 2.18
CA LEU A 77 -11.85 3.69 3.28
C LEU A 77 -11.66 4.46 4.59
N SER A 78 -12.39 4.10 5.65
CA SER A 78 -12.12 4.65 6.97
C SER A 78 -10.76 4.19 7.51
N GLU A 79 -10.12 4.98 8.37
CA GLU A 79 -8.88 4.61 9.06
C GLU A 79 -8.99 3.24 9.76
N ARG A 80 -10.15 2.95 10.38
CA ARG A 80 -10.43 1.64 11.01
C ARG A 80 -10.40 0.49 10.00
N THR A 81 -10.86 0.71 8.77
CA THR A 81 -10.82 -0.29 7.70
C THR A 81 -9.41 -0.49 7.18
N ILE A 82 -8.65 0.59 7.00
CA ILE A 82 -7.23 0.54 6.62
C ILE A 82 -6.42 -0.23 7.69
N GLN A 83 -6.61 0.11 8.96
CA GLN A 83 -5.96 -0.58 10.08
C GLN A 83 -6.31 -2.08 10.10
N ARG A 84 -7.58 -2.43 9.88
CA ARG A 84 -8.03 -3.83 9.79
C ARG A 84 -7.35 -4.56 8.63
N TYR A 85 -7.22 -3.92 7.46
CA TYR A 85 -6.57 -4.52 6.30
C TYR A 85 -5.07 -4.73 6.50
N PHE A 86 -4.35 -3.77 7.07
CA PHE A 86 -2.94 -3.98 7.41
C PHE A 86 -2.75 -5.07 8.47
N ARG A 87 -3.64 -5.14 9.47
CA ARG A 87 -3.61 -6.22 10.47
C ARG A 87 -3.78 -7.59 9.80
N ASP A 88 -4.79 -7.74 8.96
CA ASP A 88 -5.05 -8.99 8.24
C ASP A 88 -3.88 -9.38 7.31
N LEU A 89 -3.29 -8.41 6.59
CA LEU A 89 -2.11 -8.65 5.77
C LEU A 89 -0.87 -9.04 6.60
N ALA A 90 -0.75 -8.53 7.81
CA ALA A 90 0.32 -8.89 8.74
C ALA A 90 0.11 -10.28 9.37
N GLU A 91 -1.13 -10.62 9.72
CA GLU A 91 -1.51 -11.96 10.18
C GLU A 91 -1.25 -13.03 9.10
N GLN A 92 -1.39 -12.68 7.82
CA GLN A 92 -1.01 -13.53 6.68
C GLN A 92 0.50 -13.57 6.41
N GLY A 93 1.31 -12.78 7.12
CA GLY A 93 2.76 -12.70 6.91
C GLY A 93 3.19 -11.95 5.64
N ILE A 94 2.27 -11.29 4.94
CA ILE A 94 2.56 -10.56 3.68
C ILE A 94 3.18 -9.19 3.99
N VAL A 95 2.63 -8.52 5.01
CA VAL A 95 3.14 -7.23 5.51
C VAL A 95 3.84 -7.46 6.84
N ILE A 96 5.02 -6.89 6.98
CA ILE A 96 5.72 -6.84 8.26
C ILE A 96 5.55 -5.43 8.82
N VAL A 97 5.07 -5.34 10.06
CA VAL A 97 4.87 -4.08 10.78
C VAL A 97 5.95 -3.95 11.86
N GLY A 98 6.62 -2.80 11.88
CA GLY A 98 7.63 -2.44 12.87
C GLY A 98 7.30 -1.09 13.51
N ASN A 99 8.08 -0.74 14.53
CA ASN A 99 8.05 0.56 15.17
C ASN A 99 9.50 1.04 15.34
N PHE A 100 9.82 2.16 14.69
CA PHE A 100 11.13 2.81 14.79
C PHE A 100 10.97 4.29 15.19
N ASN A 101 9.88 4.62 15.89
CA ASN A 101 9.60 5.97 16.36
C ASN A 101 10.44 6.25 17.60
N GLU A 102 10.97 7.47 17.69
CA GLU A 102 11.70 7.94 18.87
C GLU A 102 10.75 8.42 19.98
N ASP A 103 9.59 8.96 19.59
CA ASP A 103 8.54 9.43 20.50
C ASP A 103 7.45 8.37 20.67
N SER A 104 7.12 8.04 21.92
CA SER A 104 6.03 7.13 22.28
C SER A 104 4.62 7.61 21.89
N PHE A 105 4.44 8.93 21.70
CA PHE A 105 3.17 9.49 21.23
C PHE A 105 3.02 9.46 19.71
N ASP A 106 4.11 9.18 18.98
CA ASP A 106 4.07 9.04 17.53
C ASP A 106 3.39 7.71 17.15
N GLN A 107 2.23 7.83 16.51
CA GLN A 107 1.41 6.70 16.05
C GLN A 107 1.78 6.24 14.63
N THR A 108 2.91 6.69 14.09
CA THR A 108 3.41 6.25 12.78
C THR A 108 3.78 4.78 12.83
N ASN A 109 3.21 3.98 11.94
CA ASN A 109 3.64 2.61 11.77
C ASN A 109 4.70 2.53 10.67
N TRP A 110 5.59 1.57 10.80
CA TRP A 110 6.57 1.26 9.77
C TRP A 110 6.19 -0.04 9.10
N TYR A 111 6.04 -0.02 7.78
CA TYR A 111 5.60 -1.16 6.99
C TYR A 111 6.69 -1.61 6.02
N THR A 112 6.83 -2.91 5.85
CA THR A 112 7.61 -3.51 4.76
C THR A 112 6.91 -4.78 4.24
N LEU A 113 7.38 -5.33 3.13
CA LEU A 113 6.80 -6.51 2.50
C LEU A 113 7.68 -7.75 2.74
N ASP A 114 7.04 -8.87 3.02
CA ASP A 114 7.65 -10.17 2.82
C ASP A 114 7.39 -10.63 1.38
N TYR A 115 8.39 -10.39 0.50
CA TYR A 115 8.28 -10.76 -0.90
C TYR A 115 8.22 -12.28 -1.12
N GLN A 116 8.74 -13.09 -0.20
CA GLN A 116 8.63 -14.54 -0.32
C GLN A 116 7.19 -14.98 -0.08
N ALA A 117 6.57 -14.50 1.01
CA ALA A 117 5.16 -14.78 1.29
C ALA A 117 4.23 -14.21 0.21
N LEU A 118 4.50 -12.99 -0.28
CA LEU A 118 3.73 -12.37 -1.35
C LEU A 118 3.81 -13.17 -2.66
N ASN A 119 5.00 -13.64 -3.05
CA ASN A 119 5.16 -14.46 -4.24
C ASN A 119 4.45 -15.82 -4.10
N GLN A 120 4.55 -16.44 -2.93
CA GLN A 120 3.84 -17.70 -2.66
C GLN A 120 2.32 -17.53 -2.78
N LEU A 121 1.77 -16.46 -2.21
CA LEU A 121 0.34 -16.14 -2.33
C LEU A 121 -0.09 -16.03 -3.80
N ILE A 122 0.69 -15.30 -4.61
CA ILE A 122 0.40 -15.10 -6.04
C ILE A 122 0.49 -16.41 -6.82
N GLN A 123 1.43 -17.30 -6.49
CA GLN A 123 1.56 -18.60 -7.16
C GLN A 123 0.43 -19.56 -6.82
N GLU A 124 -0.04 -19.55 -5.57
CA GLU A 124 -1.09 -20.47 -5.10
C GLU A 124 -2.51 -20.02 -5.47
N LYS A 125 -2.75 -18.69 -5.50
CA LYS A 125 -4.11 -18.12 -5.58
C LYS A 125 -4.29 -17.05 -6.67
N GLY A 126 -3.24 -16.77 -7.45
CA GLY A 126 -3.25 -15.81 -8.56
C GLY A 126 -4.11 -16.25 -9.74
#